data_AF-A0A4D7AZ52-F1
#
_entry.id   AF-A0A4D7AZ52-F1
#
_cell.length_a   1.000
_cell.length_b   1.000
_cell.length_c   1.000
_cell.angle_alpha   90.00
_cell.angle_beta   90.00
_cell.angle_gamma   90.00
#
_symmetry.space_group_name_H-M   'P 1'
#
loop_
_entity.id
_entity.type
_entity.pdbx_description
1 polymer ?
#
loop_
_entity_poly.entity_id
_entity_poly.type
_entity_poly.pdbx_seq_one_letter_code
_entity_poly.pdbx_strand_id
1 'polypeptide(L)'
;MNKTINNIIDDFKSGKITVEDANKLLVEAGAGFSLNPEKNPDGGWTEAEMAEGFLPGEEKEPLPDKVDMGRNQALAGQVVRQNTKRGKFDVTYDADGYAVKAIRV
;
A
#
# COMPACT_ATOMS: atom_id res chain seq x y z
N MET A 1 -32.83 -23.46 15.91
CA MET A 1 -31.47 -23.12 16.39
C MET A 1 -30.87 -22.18 15.37
N ASN A 2 -30.44 -20.99 15.75
CA ASN A 2 -29.72 -20.09 14.84
C ASN A 2 -28.41 -20.79 14.46
N LYS A 3 -28.28 -21.25 13.21
CA LYS A 3 -27.01 -21.79 12.73
C LYS A 3 -26.01 -20.63 12.72
N THR A 4 -24.88 -20.81 13.37
CA THR A 4 -23.78 -19.85 13.28
C THR A 4 -23.22 -19.86 11.85
N ILE A 5 -22.58 -18.77 11.43
CA ILE A 5 -21.93 -18.67 10.12
C ILE A 5 -21.01 -19.89 9.87
N ASN A 6 -20.26 -20.32 10.88
CA ASN A 6 -19.38 -21.49 10.79
C ASN A 6 -20.14 -22.77 10.41
N ASN A 7 -21.28 -23.04 11.05
CA ASN A 7 -22.08 -24.23 10.75
C ASN A 7 -22.63 -24.20 9.32
N ILE A 8 -22.99 -23.02 8.81
CA ILE A 8 -23.46 -22.84 7.43
C ILE A 8 -22.33 -23.11 6.44
N ILE A 9 -21.12 -22.62 6.72
CA ILE A 9 -19.93 -22.88 5.90
C ILE A 9 -19.54 -24.36 5.90
N ASP A 10 -19.61 -25.04 7.04
CA ASP A 10 -19.28 -26.47 7.13
C ASP A 10 -20.31 -27.35 6.40
N ASP A 11 -21.60 -27.03 6.51
CA ASP A 11 -22.65 -27.70 5.74
C ASP A 11 -22.49 -27.47 4.24
N PHE A 12 -22.09 -26.26 3.82
CA PHE A 12 -21.80 -25.95 2.42
C PHE A 12 -20.57 -26.69 1.90
N LYS A 13 -19.45 -26.66 2.63
CA LYS A 13 -18.21 -27.38 2.28
C LYS A 13 -18.39 -28.90 2.22
N SER A 14 -19.26 -29.45 3.07
CA SER A 14 -19.59 -30.88 3.07
C SER A 14 -20.65 -31.27 2.02
N GLY A 15 -21.14 -30.32 1.21
CA GLY A 15 -22.11 -30.58 0.15
C GLY A 15 -23.53 -30.87 0.64
N LYS A 16 -23.85 -30.59 1.91
CA LYS A 16 -25.18 -30.85 2.50
C LYS A 16 -26.22 -29.81 2.10
N ILE A 17 -25.78 -28.61 1.74
CA ILE A 17 -26.65 -27.51 1.32
C ILE A 17 -26.11 -26.88 0.03
N THR A 18 -27.02 -26.31 -0.77
CA THR A 18 -26.66 -25.62 -2.01
C THR A 18 -26.07 -24.24 -1.74
N VAL A 19 -25.42 -23.63 -2.74
CA VAL A 19 -24.93 -22.25 -2.68
C VAL A 19 -26.06 -21.26 -2.35
N GLU A 20 -27.24 -21.48 -2.93
CA GLU A 20 -28.40 -20.61 -2.74
C GLU A 20 -28.91 -20.66 -1.29
N ASP A 21 -29.03 -21.87 -0.73
CA ASP A 21 -29.48 -22.07 0.64
C ASP A 21 -28.45 -21.56 1.65
N ALA A 22 -27.15 -21.77 1.37
CA ALA A 22 -26.08 -21.23 2.19
C ALA A 22 -26.10 -19.69 2.20
N ASN A 23 -26.25 -19.05 1.05
CA ASN A 23 -26.29 -17.58 0.95
C ASN A 23 -27.50 -16.97 1.65
N LYS A 24 -28.69 -17.60 1.57
CA LYS A 24 -29.86 -17.16 2.34
C LYS A 24 -29.61 -17.23 3.84
N LEU A 25 -29.08 -18.36 4.32
CA LEU A 25 -28.75 -18.55 5.74
C LEU A 25 -27.65 -17.59 6.21
N LEU A 26 -26.67 -17.25 5.36
CA LEU A 26 -25.63 -16.28 5.64
C LEU A 26 -26.20 -14.86 5.79
N VAL A 27 -27.13 -14.45 4.91
CA VAL A 27 -27.83 -13.16 5.02
C VAL A 27 -28.68 -13.10 6.29
N GLU A 28 -29.43 -14.17 6.60
CA GLU A 28 -30.21 -14.27 7.84
C GLU A 28 -29.33 -14.24 9.10
N ALA A 29 -28.12 -14.79 9.01
CA ALA A 29 -27.11 -14.73 10.07
C ALA A 29 -26.35 -13.39 10.12
N GLY A 30 -26.65 -12.43 9.24
CA GLY A 30 -26.03 -11.11 9.20
C GLY A 30 -24.60 -11.10 8.63
N ALA A 31 -24.24 -12.08 7.79
CA ALA A 31 -22.95 -12.11 7.11
C ALA A 31 -22.87 -11.01 6.04
N GLY A 32 -21.75 -10.27 6.02
CA GLY A 32 -21.47 -9.25 5.01
C GLY A 32 -20.86 -9.80 3.70
N PHE A 33 -21.02 -11.09 3.41
CA PHE A 33 -20.42 -11.77 2.26
C PHE A 33 -21.33 -12.87 1.71
N SER A 34 -21.07 -13.30 0.46
CA SER A 34 -21.78 -14.39 -0.22
C SER A 34 -20.80 -15.36 -0.85
N LEU A 35 -21.18 -16.63 -0.92
CA LEU A 35 -20.43 -17.69 -1.59
C LEU A 35 -20.77 -17.69 -3.09
N ASN A 36 -19.74 -17.65 -3.92
CA ASN A 36 -19.86 -17.82 -5.38
C ASN A 36 -18.74 -18.73 -5.88
N PRO A 37 -19.00 -20.05 -6.04
CA PRO A 37 -18.00 -21.00 -6.50
C PRO A 37 -17.64 -20.82 -7.99
N GLU A 38 -18.44 -20.14 -8.81
CA GLU A 38 -18.11 -19.91 -10.23
C GLU A 38 -17.06 -18.82 -10.40
N LYS A 39 -17.01 -17.83 -9.49
CA LYS A 39 -16.02 -16.76 -9.52
C LYS A 39 -14.63 -17.20 -9.08
N ASN A 40 -14.53 -18.24 -8.25
CA ASN A 40 -13.27 -18.79 -7.78
C ASN A 40 -13.41 -20.29 -7.50
N PRO A 41 -13.46 -21.12 -8.56
CA PRO A 41 -13.75 -22.55 -8.44
C PRO A 41 -12.67 -23.34 -7.70
N ASP A 42 -11.40 -22.93 -7.85
CA ASP A 42 -10.25 -23.63 -7.26
C ASP A 42 -9.78 -23.01 -5.93
N GLY A 43 -10.24 -21.79 -5.62
CA GLY A 43 -9.76 -21.00 -4.50
C GLY A 43 -8.34 -20.44 -4.73
N GLY A 44 -8.03 -19.32 -4.09
CA GLY A 44 -6.72 -18.68 -4.21
C GLY A 44 -6.68 -17.56 -5.26
N TRP A 45 -5.46 -17.20 -5.67
CA TRP A 45 -5.18 -16.13 -6.63
C TRP A 45 -5.35 -16.65 -8.05
N THR A 46 -6.06 -15.91 -8.90
CA THR A 46 -6.20 -16.25 -10.32
C THR A 46 -4.85 -16.12 -11.04
N GLU A 47 -4.67 -16.81 -12.16
CA GLU A 47 -3.45 -16.70 -12.98
C GLU A 47 -3.19 -15.25 -13.42
N ALA A 48 -4.25 -14.49 -13.69
CA ALA A 48 -4.18 -13.05 -13.95
C ALA A 48 -3.68 -12.26 -12.74
N GLU A 49 -4.17 -12.54 -11.53
CA GLU A 49 -3.69 -11.88 -10.30
C GLU A 49 -2.27 -12.32 -9.91
N MET A 50 -1.85 -13.55 -10.25
CA MET A 50 -0.46 -13.98 -10.11
C MET A 50 0.47 -13.31 -11.13
N ALA A 51 0.00 -13.13 -12.36
CA ALA A 51 0.73 -12.45 -13.43
C ALA A 51 0.81 -10.93 -13.20
N GLU A 52 -0.25 -10.32 -12.69
CA GLU A 52 -0.30 -8.93 -12.23
C GLU A 52 0.45 -8.70 -10.92
N GLY A 53 1.09 -9.72 -10.34
CA GLY A 53 1.65 -9.77 -8.98
C GLY A 53 2.59 -8.61 -8.58
N PHE A 54 3.79 -8.93 -8.08
CA PHE A 54 4.70 -7.86 -7.62
C PHE A 54 5.31 -7.14 -8.83
N LEU A 55 4.77 -5.96 -9.16
CA LEU A 55 5.43 -5.01 -10.04
C LEU A 55 6.51 -4.28 -9.22
N PRO A 56 7.82 -4.57 -9.41
CA PRO A 56 8.86 -3.80 -8.76
C PRO A 56 8.72 -2.34 -9.21
N GLY A 57 8.53 -1.43 -8.25
CA GLY A 57 8.57 0.00 -8.53
C GLY A 57 9.93 0.39 -9.11
N GLU A 58 9.98 1.50 -9.83
CA GLU A 58 11.25 2.04 -10.33
C GLU A 58 12.26 2.23 -9.19
N GLU A 59 13.51 1.82 -9.43
CA GLU A 59 14.60 2.03 -8.47
C GLU A 59 14.76 3.54 -8.23
N LYS A 60 14.48 3.98 -7.00
CA LYS A 60 14.68 5.38 -6.62
C LYS A 60 16.18 5.67 -6.55
N GLU A 61 16.60 6.79 -7.13
CA GLU A 61 17.97 7.27 -6.98
C GLU A 61 18.36 7.33 -5.50
N PRO A 62 19.58 6.88 -5.14
CA PRO A 62 20.01 6.84 -3.76
C PRO A 62 20.10 8.27 -3.21
N LEU A 63 19.21 8.61 -2.27
CA LEU A 63 19.26 9.90 -1.59
C LEU A 63 20.53 10.01 -0.72
N PRO A 64 21.15 11.19 -0.65
CA PRO A 64 22.27 11.44 0.26
C PRO A 64 21.83 11.30 1.72
N ASP A 65 22.76 10.90 2.59
CA ASP A 65 22.50 10.73 4.03
C ASP A 65 22.39 12.07 4.78
N LYS A 66 23.14 13.09 4.33
CA LYS A 66 23.23 14.41 4.95
C LYS A 66 22.87 15.51 3.96
N VAL A 67 22.43 16.64 4.50
CA VAL A 67 22.20 17.88 3.74
C VAL A 67 23.55 18.44 3.32
N ASP A 68 23.66 18.84 2.06
CA ASP A 68 24.84 19.51 1.53
C ASP A 68 24.85 20.97 1.99
N MET A 69 25.82 21.30 2.84
CA MET A 69 26.09 22.65 3.35
C MET A 69 27.34 23.27 2.69
N GLY A 70 27.81 22.71 1.58
CA GLY A 70 28.92 23.23 0.80
C GLY A 70 28.61 24.58 0.15
N ARG A 71 29.67 25.29 -0.25
CA ARG A 71 29.52 26.51 -1.04
C ARG A 71 29.13 26.15 -2.47
N ASN A 72 28.06 26.76 -2.97
CA ASN A 72 27.64 26.69 -4.36
C ASN A 72 27.27 28.09 -4.88
N GLN A 73 28.14 28.66 -5.72
CA GLN A 73 27.94 30.00 -6.29
C GLN A 73 26.70 30.09 -7.19
N ALA A 74 26.27 28.99 -7.81
CA ALA A 74 25.08 28.97 -8.66
C ALA A 74 23.78 29.15 -7.85
N LEU A 75 23.82 28.85 -6.55
CA LEU A 75 22.68 28.93 -5.65
C LEU A 75 22.73 30.18 -4.76
N ALA A 76 23.65 31.11 -5.03
CA ALA A 76 23.82 32.33 -4.24
C ALA A 76 22.51 33.12 -4.12
N GLY A 77 22.14 33.45 -2.88
CA GLY A 77 20.90 34.18 -2.54
C GLY A 77 19.61 33.36 -2.66
N GLN A 78 19.68 32.05 -2.90
CA GLN A 78 18.51 31.20 -3.08
C GLN A 78 18.23 30.31 -1.86
N VAL A 79 17.00 29.82 -1.78
CA VAL A 79 16.59 28.75 -0.86
C VAL A 79 16.28 27.50 -1.69
N VAL A 80 17.06 26.44 -1.49
CA VAL A 80 16.95 25.19 -2.26
C VAL A 80 16.48 24.06 -1.36
N ARG A 81 15.49 23.31 -1.85
CA ARG A 81 15.01 22.10 -1.18
C ARG A 81 15.90 20.92 -1.52
N GLN A 82 16.54 20.36 -0.50
CA GLN A 82 17.34 19.15 -0.60
C GLN A 82 16.60 17.97 0.04
N ASN A 83 16.52 16.85 -0.69
CA ASN A 83 15.96 15.60 -0.18
C ASN A 83 17.11 14.72 0.31
N THR A 84 17.03 14.28 1.56
CA THR A 84 18.00 13.36 2.17
C THR A 84 17.26 12.16 2.75
N LYS A 85 17.98 11.09 3.09
CA LYS A 85 17.39 9.94 3.81
C LYS A 85 16.73 10.35 5.14
N ARG A 86 17.20 11.44 5.77
CA ARG A 86 16.69 11.93 7.06
C ARG A 86 15.43 12.81 6.91
N GLY A 87 15.13 13.28 5.70
CA GLY A 87 13.99 14.14 5.43
C GLY A 87 14.31 15.22 4.40
N LYS A 88 13.35 16.14 4.24
CA LYS A 88 13.45 17.27 3.32
C LYS A 88 13.94 18.49 4.09
N PHE A 89 14.87 19.23 3.50
CA PHE A 89 15.46 20.41 4.11
C PHE A 89 15.45 21.56 3.14
N ASP A 90 15.03 22.73 3.59
CA ASP A 90 15.18 23.98 2.84
C ASP A 90 16.49 24.64 3.29
N VAL A 91 17.45 24.73 2.36
CA VAL A 91 18.81 25.25 2.59
C VAL A 91 18.91 26.65 2.01
N THR A 92 19.22 27.63 2.86
CA THR A 92 19.41 29.04 2.48
C THR A 92 20.88 29.31 2.19
N TYR A 93 21.15 29.88 1.03
CA TYR A 93 22.48 30.30 0.60
C TYR A 93 22.61 31.84 0.67
N ASP A 94 23.77 32.33 1.10
CA ASP A 94 24.09 33.77 1.07
C ASP A 94 24.46 34.27 -0.33
N ALA A 95 24.78 35.57 -0.44
CA ALA A 95 25.14 36.22 -1.69
C ALA A 95 26.45 35.70 -2.32
N ASP A 96 27.33 35.05 -1.54
CA ASP A 96 28.58 34.48 -2.00
C ASP A 96 28.48 32.97 -2.30
N GLY A 97 27.27 32.41 -2.10
CA GLY A 97 26.92 31.01 -2.34
C GLY A 97 27.23 30.08 -1.17
N TYR A 98 27.48 30.57 0.05
CA TYR A 98 27.64 29.71 1.22
C TYR A 98 26.29 29.30 1.79
N ALA A 99 26.13 28.02 2.11
CA ALA A 99 24.96 27.54 2.83
C ALA A 99 25.01 28.01 4.29
N VAL A 100 24.09 28.89 4.67
CA VAL A 100 24.05 29.51 6.01
C VAL A 100 23.14 28.75 6.97
N LYS A 101 22.02 28.24 6.45
CA LYS A 101 20.98 27.61 7.27
C LYS A 101 20.31 26.48 6.53
N ALA A 102 20.03 25.38 7.23
CA ALA A 102 19.15 24.31 6.75
C ALA A 102 18.02 24.10 7.75
N ILE A 103 16.77 24.17 7.28
CA ILE A 103 15.58 23.96 8.10
C ILE A 103 14.87 22.70 7.59
N ARG A 104 14.55 21.78 8.50
CA ARG A 104 13.74 20.61 8.17
C ARG A 104 12.30 21.02 7.89
N VAL A 105 11.73 20.53 6.79
CA VAL A 105 10.35 20.77 6.35
C VAL A 105 9.51 19.53 6.58
#